data_AF-A0A820CMC8-F1
#
_entry.id   AF-A0A820CMC8-F1
#
_cell.length_a   1.000
_cell.length_b   1.000
_cell.length_c   1.000
_cell.angle_alpha   90.00
_cell.angle_beta   90.00
_cell.angle_gamma   90.00
#
_symmetry.space_group_name_H-M   'P 1'
#
loop_
_entity.id
_entity.type
_entity.pdbx_description
1 polymer ?
#
loop_
_entity_poly.entity_id
_entity_poly.type
_entity_poly.pdbx_seq_one_letter_code
_entity_poly.pdbx_strand_id
1 'polypeptide(L)'
;MAVVFHKNEISLEYIGTAVTVPNNDVARLMYYLNCVCVVIDCSRDPDIQRFTNYQKWYYLSRDEQKQLVFVCYTFSPDVLNNRIFFHSDGLCNGSFNEFYTINQVRQQLLAADSIVIAGKIREVHKIMTYTMQWMRKFYIKPIVRLAQELNTSREY
;
A
#
# COMPACT_ATOMS: atom_id res chain seq x y z
N MET A 1 -35.94 -27.88 10.03
CA MET A 1 -35.56 -26.51 9.64
C MET A 1 -34.04 -26.49 9.52
N ALA A 2 -33.52 -26.28 8.31
CA ALA A 2 -32.08 -26.14 8.09
C ALA A 2 -31.76 -24.65 8.00
N VAL A 3 -30.89 -24.15 8.88
CA VAL A 3 -30.33 -22.81 8.76
C VAL A 3 -29.33 -22.87 7.61
N VAL A 4 -29.70 -22.31 6.46
CA VAL A 4 -28.81 -22.12 5.32
C VAL A 4 -27.95 -20.89 5.61
N PHE A 5 -26.72 -21.09 6.05
CA PHE A 5 -25.70 -20.04 5.99
C PHE A 5 -25.32 -19.84 4.52
N HIS A 6 -25.82 -18.78 3.89
CA HIS A 6 -25.30 -18.32 2.60
C HIS A 6 -23.85 -17.87 2.83
N LYS A 7 -22.91 -18.74 2.46
CA LYS A 7 -21.49 -18.38 2.36
C LYS A 7 -21.38 -17.41 1.19
N ASN A 8 -21.34 -16.12 1.49
CA ASN A 8 -21.13 -15.07 0.50
C ASN A 8 -19.76 -15.29 -0.18
N GLU A 9 -19.73 -16.01 -1.30
CA GLU A 9 -18.50 -16.23 -2.09
C GLU A 9 -18.01 -14.88 -2.61
N ILE A 10 -16.90 -14.37 -2.07
CA ILE A 10 -16.27 -13.14 -2.52
C ILE A 10 -15.53 -13.48 -3.82
N SER A 11 -16.03 -13.01 -4.97
CA SER A 11 -15.31 -13.09 -6.23
C SER A 11 -14.31 -11.94 -6.31
N LEU A 12 -13.02 -12.30 -6.26
CA LEU A 12 -11.89 -11.37 -6.38
C LEU A 12 -11.33 -11.48 -7.79
N GLU A 13 -11.18 -10.35 -8.49
CA GLU A 13 -10.51 -10.31 -9.79
C GLU A 13 -9.07 -9.82 -9.61
N TYR A 14 -8.11 -10.61 -10.08
CA TYR A 14 -6.69 -10.29 -10.03
C TYR A 14 -6.32 -9.15 -11.01
N ILE A 15 -5.58 -8.14 -10.55
CA ILE A 15 -5.14 -7.00 -11.37
C ILE A 15 -3.63 -6.70 -11.24
N GLY A 16 -2.86 -7.59 -10.62
CA GLY A 16 -1.45 -7.36 -10.32
C GLY A 16 -0.52 -7.46 -11.54
N THR A 17 0.66 -6.87 -11.42
CA THR A 17 1.75 -6.99 -12.39
C THR A 17 3.07 -7.24 -11.68
N ALA A 18 3.93 -8.07 -12.29
CA ALA A 18 5.27 -8.30 -11.78
C ALA A 18 6.16 -7.07 -12.04
N VAL A 19 6.91 -6.64 -11.02
CA VAL A 19 7.79 -5.48 -11.11
C VAL A 19 9.13 -5.72 -10.43
N THR A 20 10.18 -5.09 -10.96
CA THR A 20 11.51 -5.07 -10.35
C THR A 20 11.72 -3.75 -9.62
N VAL A 21 11.86 -3.82 -8.30
CA VAL A 21 12.12 -2.64 -7.45
C VAL A 21 13.62 -2.51 -7.20
N PRO A 22 14.23 -1.33 -7.42
CA PRO A 22 15.64 -1.10 -7.13
C PRO A 22 16.02 -1.45 -5.68
N ASN A 23 17.25 -1.93 -5.48
CA ASN A 23 17.77 -2.27 -4.15
C ASN A 23 18.22 -1.03 -3.37
N ASN A 24 17.28 -0.13 -3.08
CA ASN A 24 17.51 1.12 -2.36
C ASN A 24 16.33 1.40 -1.42
N ASP A 25 16.59 1.95 -0.23
CA ASP A 25 15.55 2.13 0.78
C ASP A 25 14.52 3.22 0.41
N VAL A 26 14.94 4.29 -0.28
CA VAL A 26 14.03 5.29 -0.87
C VAL A 26 13.15 4.63 -1.94
N ALA A 27 13.74 3.88 -2.87
CA ALA A 27 12.99 3.20 -3.93
C ALA A 27 11.95 2.21 -3.37
N ARG A 28 12.29 1.48 -2.30
CA ARG A 28 11.38 0.55 -1.64
C ARG A 28 10.19 1.24 -1.00
N LEU A 29 10.40 2.37 -0.33
CA LEU A 29 9.32 3.15 0.27
C LEU A 29 8.43 3.82 -0.79
N MET A 30 9.03 4.31 -1.87
CA MET A 30 8.26 4.82 -3.01
C MET A 30 7.40 3.73 -3.64
N TYR A 31 7.94 2.50 -3.75
CA TYR A 31 7.18 1.36 -4.24
C TYR A 31 6.04 1.00 -3.29
N TYR A 32 6.28 1.00 -1.97
CA TYR A 32 5.21 0.85 -0.97
C TYR A 32 4.08 1.88 -1.20
N LEU A 33 4.40 3.16 -1.35
CA LEU A 33 3.41 4.20 -1.61
C LEU A 33 2.71 4.02 -2.96
N ASN A 34 3.42 3.56 -3.99
CA ASN A 34 2.80 3.19 -5.25
C ASN A 34 1.72 2.11 -5.06
N CYS A 35 2.01 1.08 -4.28
CA CYS A 35 1.03 0.05 -3.95
C CYS A 35 -0.17 0.61 -3.19
N VAL A 36 0.05 1.51 -2.23
CA VAL A 36 -1.05 2.23 -1.56
C VAL A 36 -1.88 3.00 -2.58
N CYS A 37 -1.25 3.77 -3.49
CA CYS A 37 -1.97 4.53 -4.51
C CYS A 37 -2.75 3.70 -5.50
N VAL A 38 -2.29 2.49 -5.84
CA VAL A 38 -3.07 1.56 -6.68
C VAL A 38 -4.41 1.25 -6.00
N VAL A 39 -4.40 1.10 -4.67
CA VAL A 39 -5.58 0.70 -3.90
C VAL A 39 -6.53 1.86 -3.61
N ILE A 40 -6.01 3.02 -3.19
CA ILE A 40 -6.85 4.19 -2.81
C ILE A 40 -7.06 5.20 -3.93
N ASP A 41 -6.57 4.90 -5.13
CA ASP A 41 -6.58 5.75 -6.32
C ASP A 41 -6.10 7.19 -6.06
N CYS A 42 -4.88 7.31 -5.49
CA CYS A 42 -4.19 8.61 -5.36
C CYS A 42 -3.38 9.01 -6.59
N SER A 43 -3.66 8.39 -7.75
CA SER A 43 -3.02 8.71 -9.02
C SER A 43 -3.15 10.19 -9.44
N ARG A 44 -4.19 10.87 -8.93
CA ARG A 44 -4.50 12.29 -9.19
C ARG A 44 -4.04 13.25 -8.09
N ASP A 45 -3.43 12.74 -7.02
CA ASP A 45 -2.94 13.57 -5.91
C ASP A 45 -1.46 13.90 -6.17
N PRO A 46 -1.13 15.12 -6.67
CA PRO A 46 0.22 15.44 -7.14
C PRO A 46 1.26 15.36 -6.02
N ASP A 47 0.85 15.64 -4.78
CA ASP A 47 1.71 15.59 -3.60
C ASP A 47 2.15 14.16 -3.30
N ILE A 48 1.28 13.17 -3.54
CA ILE A 48 1.60 11.74 -3.33
C ILE A 48 2.28 11.15 -4.58
N GLN A 49 1.84 11.57 -5.77
CA GLN A 49 2.33 11.04 -7.04
C GLN A 49 3.84 11.24 -7.22
N ARG A 50 4.40 12.34 -6.70
CA ARG A 50 5.85 12.57 -6.70
C ARG A 50 6.63 11.44 -6.00
N PHE A 51 6.02 10.83 -4.98
CA PHE A 51 6.63 9.80 -4.15
C PHE A 51 6.32 8.37 -4.58
N THR A 52 5.64 8.14 -5.70
CA THR A 52 5.27 6.79 -6.15
C THR A 52 6.14 6.26 -7.29
N ASN A 53 6.90 7.12 -7.98
CA ASN A 53 7.77 6.70 -9.08
C ASN A 53 9.11 6.12 -8.57
N TYR A 54 9.07 4.90 -8.05
CA TYR A 54 10.23 4.22 -7.46
C TYR A 54 11.39 3.94 -8.42
N GLN A 55 11.18 3.96 -9.74
CA GLN A 55 12.27 3.86 -10.72
C GLN A 55 13.11 5.14 -10.79
N LYS A 56 12.55 6.26 -10.32
CA LYS A 56 13.13 7.61 -10.33
C LYS A 56 13.54 8.08 -8.93
N TRP A 57 13.79 7.14 -8.01
CA TRP A 57 14.13 7.43 -6.61
C TRP A 57 15.33 8.37 -6.43
N TYR A 58 16.30 8.32 -7.33
CA TYR A 58 17.52 9.13 -7.28
C TYR A 58 17.28 10.62 -7.60
N TYR A 59 16.08 11.00 -8.03
CA TYR A 59 15.70 12.41 -8.22
C TYR A 59 15.20 13.08 -6.93
N LEU A 60 14.92 12.33 -5.86
CA LEU A 60 14.48 12.92 -4.60
C LEU A 60 15.68 13.51 -3.85
N SER A 61 15.63 14.82 -3.61
CA SER A 61 16.51 15.53 -2.70
C SER A 61 16.36 15.01 -1.26
N ARG A 62 17.31 15.34 -0.38
CA ARG A 62 17.22 14.90 1.02
C ARG A 62 15.99 15.40 1.75
N ASP A 63 15.54 16.63 1.49
CA ASP A 63 14.32 17.15 2.13
C ASP A 63 13.07 16.44 1.61
N GLU A 64 13.06 16.07 0.33
CA GLU A 64 11.98 15.25 -0.24
C GLU A 64 11.99 13.82 0.29
N GLN A 65 13.17 13.25 0.59
CA GLN A 65 13.26 11.95 1.26
C GLN A 65 12.71 12.02 2.71
N LYS A 66 12.88 13.15 3.42
CA LYS A 66 12.21 13.36 4.73
C LYS A 66 10.69 13.43 4.57
N GLN A 67 10.22 14.15 3.54
CA GLN A 67 8.79 14.21 3.22
C GLN A 67 8.23 12.83 2.87
N LEU A 68 8.95 12.04 2.07
CA LEU A 68 8.60 10.65 1.77
C LEU A 68 8.39 9.84 3.06
N VAL A 69 9.31 9.93 4.02
CA VAL A 69 9.18 9.25 5.32
C VAL A 69 7.91 9.68 6.07
N PHE A 70 7.62 10.99 6.10
CA PHE A 70 6.41 11.51 6.73
C PHE A 70 5.12 11.01 6.05
N VAL A 71 5.10 10.97 4.72
CA VAL A 71 3.98 10.42 3.95
C VAL A 71 3.84 8.92 4.23
N CYS A 72 4.94 8.16 4.26
CA CYS A 72 4.91 6.74 4.62
C CYS A 72 4.37 6.49 6.03
N TYR A 73 4.67 7.35 7.02
CA TYR A 73 4.06 7.25 8.36
C TYR A 73 2.55 7.54 8.34
N THR A 74 2.11 8.51 7.54
CA THR A 74 0.69 8.84 7.36
C THR A 74 -0.08 7.65 6.78
N PHE A 75 0.53 6.96 5.82
CA PHE A 75 0.01 5.73 5.21
C PHE A 75 0.66 4.49 5.83
N SER A 76 0.85 4.46 7.16
CA SER A 76 1.48 3.32 7.82
C SER A 76 0.62 2.05 7.73
N PRO A 77 1.22 0.85 7.76
CA PRO A 77 0.49 -0.40 7.74
C PRO A 77 -0.59 -0.49 8.81
N ASP A 78 -0.39 0.11 9.98
CA ASP A 78 -1.38 0.10 11.07
C ASP A 78 -2.69 0.81 10.69
N VAL A 79 -2.62 1.81 9.81
CA VAL A 79 -3.80 2.53 9.29
C VAL A 79 -4.48 1.74 8.17
N LEU A 80 -3.72 0.96 7.39
CA LEU A 80 -4.19 0.30 6.17
C LEU A 80 -4.62 -1.16 6.39
N ASN A 81 -4.02 -1.82 7.39
CA ASN A 81 -4.23 -3.23 7.69
C ASN A 81 -5.68 -3.49 8.08
N ASN A 82 -6.19 -4.64 7.63
CA ASN A 82 -7.56 -5.10 7.82
C ASN A 82 -8.63 -4.15 7.23
N ARG A 83 -8.23 -3.17 6.42
CA ARG A 83 -9.13 -2.25 5.71
C ARG A 83 -8.95 -2.37 4.22
N ILE A 84 -7.72 -2.14 3.76
CA ILE A 84 -7.34 -2.22 2.34
C ILE A 84 -6.16 -3.14 2.10
N PHE A 85 -5.32 -3.34 3.11
CA PHE A 85 -4.19 -4.25 3.08
C PHE A 85 -4.49 -5.44 3.97
N PHE A 86 -4.34 -6.65 3.43
CA PHE A 86 -4.64 -7.89 4.13
C PHE A 86 -3.43 -8.81 4.11
N HIS A 87 -2.97 -9.21 5.29
CA HIS A 87 -1.94 -10.23 5.39
C HIS A 87 -2.53 -11.60 5.01
N SER A 88 -2.03 -12.21 3.92
CA SER A 88 -2.50 -13.54 3.49
C SER A 88 -1.49 -14.20 2.54
N ASP A 89 -0.74 -15.18 3.05
CA ASP A 89 0.18 -15.97 2.22
C ASP A 89 -0.58 -16.84 1.21
N GLY A 90 -1.79 -17.31 1.56
CA GLY A 90 -2.59 -18.16 0.69
C GLY A 90 -3.18 -17.47 -0.53
N LEU A 91 -3.40 -16.15 -0.46
CA LEU A 91 -3.83 -15.37 -1.62
C LEU A 91 -2.64 -14.89 -2.46
N CYS A 92 -1.44 -14.78 -1.89
CA CYS A 92 -0.28 -14.28 -2.61
C CYS A 92 0.37 -15.30 -3.59
N ASN A 93 -0.10 -16.56 -3.67
CA ASN A 93 0.22 -17.54 -4.73
C ASN A 93 1.69 -17.57 -5.25
N GLY A 94 2.68 -17.39 -4.38
CA GLY A 94 4.12 -17.40 -4.74
C GLY A 94 4.72 -16.02 -5.03
N SER A 95 3.90 -14.98 -5.14
CA SER A 95 4.31 -13.57 -5.15
C SER A 95 4.45 -13.02 -3.73
N PHE A 96 5.10 -11.86 -3.59
CA PHE A 96 5.23 -11.19 -2.30
C PHE A 96 3.98 -10.39 -1.92
N ASN A 97 3.24 -9.89 -2.90
CA ASN A 97 1.97 -9.19 -2.76
C ASN A 97 1.11 -9.39 -4.02
N GLU A 98 -0.20 -9.25 -3.87
CA GLU A 98 -1.15 -9.29 -5.00
C GLU A 98 -2.25 -8.25 -4.86
N PHE A 99 -2.85 -7.87 -5.98
CA PHE A 99 -3.92 -6.86 -6.05
C PHE A 99 -5.21 -7.46 -6.58
N TYR A 100 -6.32 -7.09 -5.97
CA TYR A 100 -7.65 -7.53 -6.37
C TYR A 100 -8.64 -6.37 -6.46
N THR A 101 -9.56 -6.46 -7.41
CA THR A 101 -10.75 -5.60 -7.48
C THR A 101 -11.95 -6.30 -6.85
N ILE A 102 -12.76 -5.54 -6.11
CA ILE A 102 -14.03 -6.01 -5.55
C ILE A 102 -15.14 -5.77 -6.59
N ASN A 103 -15.88 -6.82 -6.96
CA ASN A 103 -16.83 -6.76 -8.08
C ASN A 103 -18.15 -5.98 -7.75
N GLN A 104 -18.70 -5.27 -8.75
CA GLN A 104 -19.72 -4.21 -8.59
C GLN A 104 -21.08 -4.63 -8.00
N VAL A 105 -21.56 -5.86 -8.22
CA VAL A 105 -22.85 -6.35 -7.68
C VAL A 105 -22.88 -6.32 -6.14
N ARG A 106 -21.71 -6.22 -5.48
CA ARG A 106 -21.56 -6.12 -4.03
C ARG A 106 -21.28 -4.73 -3.46
N GLN A 107 -21.00 -3.71 -4.28
CA GLN A 107 -20.91 -2.33 -3.77
C GLN A 107 -22.23 -1.89 -3.11
N GLN A 108 -23.37 -2.46 -3.53
CA GLN A 108 -24.67 -2.23 -2.91
C GLN A 108 -24.87 -2.98 -1.58
N LEU A 109 -24.12 -4.07 -1.32
CA LEU A 109 -24.18 -4.82 -0.06
C LEU A 109 -23.13 -4.34 0.97
N LEU A 110 -22.01 -3.81 0.48
CA LEU A 110 -20.90 -3.21 1.23
C LEU A 110 -20.91 -1.68 1.17
N ALA A 111 -22.05 -1.05 0.86
CA ALA A 111 -22.24 0.40 0.75
C ALA A 111 -21.87 1.22 2.02
N ALA A 112 -21.24 0.58 3.02
CA ALA A 112 -20.77 1.11 4.29
C ALA A 112 -19.23 1.20 4.43
N ASP A 113 -18.41 0.56 3.57
CA ASP A 113 -16.94 0.50 3.77
C ASP A 113 -16.17 1.68 3.17
N SER A 114 -16.67 2.89 3.42
CA SER A 114 -15.88 4.10 3.18
C SER A 114 -14.86 4.27 4.31
N ILE A 115 -13.58 4.39 3.99
CA ILE A 115 -12.53 4.59 4.99
C ILE A 115 -12.00 6.01 4.95
N VAL A 116 -11.72 6.57 6.12
CA VAL A 116 -11.03 7.85 6.24
C VAL A 116 -9.53 7.59 6.24
N ILE A 117 -8.85 8.00 5.16
CA ILE A 117 -7.39 8.00 5.08
C ILE A 117 -6.92 9.41 4.76
N ALA A 118 -5.94 9.91 5.52
CA ALA A 118 -5.42 11.28 5.39
C ALA A 118 -6.54 12.35 5.36
N GLY A 119 -7.57 12.18 6.21
CA GLY A 119 -8.70 13.09 6.31
C GLY A 119 -9.70 13.05 5.15
N LYS A 120 -9.49 12.20 4.14
CA LYS A 120 -10.40 12.04 2.99
C LYS A 120 -11.16 10.72 3.11
N ILE A 121 -12.48 10.76 2.92
CA ILE A 121 -13.31 9.55 2.76
C ILE A 121 -12.99 8.94 1.40
N ARG A 122 -12.67 7.65 1.37
CA ARG A 122 -12.36 6.90 0.15
C ARG A 122 -13.22 5.64 0.10
N GLU A 123 -13.86 5.43 -1.04
CA GLU A 123 -14.53 4.16 -1.34
C GLU A 123 -13.50 3.09 -1.68
N VAL A 124 -13.64 1.92 -1.07
CA VAL A 124 -12.72 0.81 -1.27
C VAL A 124 -13.20 -0.06 -2.43
N HIS A 125 -12.57 0.13 -3.59
CA HIS A 125 -12.84 -0.66 -4.80
C HIS A 125 -11.80 -1.75 -5.07
N LYS A 126 -10.63 -1.61 -4.45
CA LYS A 126 -9.47 -2.48 -4.61
C LYS A 126 -8.93 -2.85 -3.25
N ILE A 127 -8.26 -3.99 -3.18
CA ILE A 127 -7.52 -4.43 -2.00
C ILE A 127 -6.16 -4.96 -2.42
N MET A 128 -5.23 -4.97 -1.48
CA MET A 128 -3.94 -5.61 -1.64
C MET A 128 -3.78 -6.70 -0.59
N THR A 129 -3.34 -7.87 -1.02
CA THR A 129 -2.83 -8.90 -0.12
C THR A 129 -1.31 -8.85 -0.11
N TYR A 130 -0.72 -9.18 1.03
CA TYR A 130 0.73 -9.19 1.16
C TYR A 130 1.21 -10.32 2.07
N THR A 131 2.44 -10.75 1.85
CA THR A 131 3.21 -11.63 2.74
C THR A 131 4.02 -10.79 3.73
N MET A 132 4.28 -11.28 4.94
CA MET A 132 5.14 -10.54 5.88
C MET A 132 6.55 -10.26 5.34
N GLN A 133 7.03 -11.06 4.37
CA GLN A 133 8.28 -10.80 3.68
C GLN A 133 8.23 -9.51 2.87
N TRP A 134 7.13 -9.26 2.15
CA TRP A 134 6.89 -8.01 1.43
C TRP A 134 6.92 -6.82 2.38
N MET A 135 6.16 -6.89 3.47
CA MET A 135 6.05 -5.79 4.43
C MET A 135 7.40 -5.45 5.06
N ARG A 136 8.18 -6.48 5.43
CA ARG A 136 9.53 -6.30 5.96
C ARG A 136 10.49 -5.68 4.94
N LYS A 137 10.39 -6.09 3.67
CA LYS A 137 11.30 -5.67 2.59
C LYS A 137 11.00 -4.25 2.10
N PHE A 138 9.73 -3.88 1.98
CA PHE A 138 9.32 -2.65 1.32
C PHE A 138 8.90 -1.51 2.26
N TYR A 139 8.56 -1.82 3.51
CA TYR A 139 8.18 -0.80 4.50
C TYR A 139 9.08 -0.83 5.75
N ILE A 140 9.03 -1.91 6.55
CA ILE A 140 9.57 -1.92 7.92
C ILE A 140 11.09 -1.66 7.96
N LYS A 141 11.89 -2.41 7.19
CA LYS A 141 13.34 -2.21 7.15
C LYS A 141 13.73 -0.87 6.51
N PRO A 142 13.23 -0.50 5.32
CA PRO A 142 13.67 0.72 4.66
C PRO A 142 13.24 1.99 5.40
N ILE A 143 12.06 2.05 6.04
CA ILE A 143 11.64 3.25 6.78
C ILE A 143 12.55 3.53 7.98
N VAL A 144 12.94 2.48 8.71
CA VAL A 144 13.82 2.59 9.87
C VAL A 144 15.21 3.06 9.44
N ARG A 145 15.79 2.43 8.40
CA ARG A 145 17.12 2.78 7.91
C ARG A 145 17.18 4.19 7.34
N LEU A 146 16.23 4.55 6.49
CA LEU A 146 16.17 5.88 5.91
C LEU A 146 15.96 6.97 6.97
N ALA A 147 15.08 6.74 7.95
CA ALA A 147 14.88 7.67 9.06
C ALA A 147 16.16 7.86 9.89
N GLN A 148 16.90 6.78 10.16
CA GLN A 148 18.19 6.85 10.85
C GLN A 148 19.21 7.66 10.05
N GLU A 149 19.40 7.34 8.76
CA GLU A 149 20.34 8.04 7.88
C GLU A 149 20.05 9.55 7.76
N LEU A 150 18.77 9.93 7.68
CA LEU A 150 18.33 11.32 7.60
C LEU A 150 18.52 12.08 8.92
N ASN A 151 18.43 11.39 10.07
CA ASN A 151 18.68 11.98 11.38
C ASN A 151 20.17 12.19 11.65
N THR A 152 21.04 11.23 11.30
CA THR A 152 22.50 11.36 11.45
C THR A 152 23.08 12.50 10.59
N SER A 153 22.42 12.85 9.48
CA SER A 153 22.88 13.91 8.58
C SER A 153 22.56 15.34 9.08
N ARG A 154 21.95 15.50 10.27
CA ARG A 154 21.72 16.80 10.92
C ARG A 154 22.90 17.28 11.78
N GLU A 155 23.90 16.43 12.02
CA GLU A 155 24.98 16.69 12.99
C GLU A 155 26.31 17.18 12.38
N TYR A 156 26.30 17.60 11.11
CA TYR A 156 27.45 18.21 10.42
C TYR A 156 27.02 19.48 9.67
#